data_AF-A0A8I6YN99-F1
#
_entry.id   AF-A0A8I6YN99-F1
#
_cell.length_a   1.000
_cell.length_b   1.000
_cell.length_c   1.000
_cell.angle_alpha   90.00
_cell.angle_beta   90.00
_cell.angle_gamma   90.00
#
_symmetry.space_group_name_H-M   'P 1'
#
loop_
_entity.id
_entity.type
_entity.pdbx_description
1 polymer ?
#
loop_
_entity_poly.entity_id
_entity_poly.type
_entity_poly.pdbx_seq_one_letter_code
_entity_poly.pdbx_strand_id
1 'polypeptide(L)'
;MPCDAWKLTWKCWAPPRVRFFHWLARLDRCWTADRLARRGLQHHPRCLLCDQEPETMHHLLLACPFSRQVWHETLAWLRIPCRPLDGEESLNAWWSTARRAAPTPMHKGLASMTLLVPWMTWKHRNACVFDNDNPRPRA
;
A
#
# COMPACT_ATOMS: atom_id res chain seq x y z
N MET A 1 11.81 6.96 18.47
CA MET A 1 12.72 7.53 17.43
C MET A 1 11.89 8.01 16.26
N PRO A 2 12.06 9.26 15.77
CA PRO A 2 11.20 9.78 14.72
C PRO A 2 11.46 9.03 13.41
N CYS A 3 10.40 8.46 12.89
CA CYS A 3 10.39 7.52 11.78
C CYS A 3 11.12 8.06 10.54
N ASP A 4 11.99 7.23 9.98
CA ASP A 4 12.67 7.41 8.68
C ASP A 4 11.70 7.44 7.47
N ALA A 5 10.38 7.55 7.69
CA ALA A 5 9.34 7.61 6.67
C ALA A 5 9.65 8.63 5.56
N TRP A 6 10.10 9.83 5.95
CA TRP A 6 10.45 10.85 4.97
C TRP A 6 11.70 10.46 4.16
N LYS A 7 12.66 9.74 4.76
CA LYS A 7 13.83 9.22 4.03
C LYS A 7 13.41 8.10 3.08
N LEU A 8 12.51 7.21 3.50
CA LEU A 8 11.94 6.18 2.63
C LEU A 8 11.24 6.82 1.42
N THR A 9 10.44 7.86 1.60
CA THR A 9 9.73 8.50 0.49
C THR A 9 10.64 9.39 -0.36
N TRP A 10 11.55 10.18 0.23
CA TRP A 10 12.27 11.23 -0.50
C TRP A 10 13.71 10.88 -0.87
N LYS A 11 14.38 9.96 -0.16
CA LYS A 11 15.76 9.54 -0.47
C LYS A 11 15.84 8.25 -1.30
N CYS A 12 14.72 7.59 -1.58
CA CYS A 12 14.68 6.43 -2.46
C CYS A 12 14.79 6.84 -3.94
N TRP A 13 15.17 5.88 -4.78
CA TRP A 13 15.25 6.05 -6.24
C TRP A 13 13.88 6.01 -6.94
N ALA A 14 12.77 6.00 -6.19
CA ALA A 14 11.45 5.82 -6.78
C ALA A 14 11.07 7.00 -7.71
N PRO A 15 10.34 6.73 -8.81
CA PRO A 15 9.87 7.77 -9.71
C PRO A 15 9.08 8.87 -8.97
N PRO A 16 9.13 10.14 -9.41
CA PRO A 16 8.42 11.25 -8.75
C PRO A 16 6.94 10.96 -8.50
N ARG A 17 6.25 10.28 -9.43
CA ARG A 17 4.83 9.92 -9.29
C ARG A 17 4.56 9.00 -8.10
N VAL A 18 5.45 8.03 -7.84
CA VAL A 18 5.33 7.12 -6.69
C VAL A 18 5.56 7.90 -5.39
N ARG A 19 6.58 8.75 -5.34
CA ARG A 19 6.87 9.58 -4.15
C ARG A 19 5.71 10.53 -3.82
N PHE A 20 5.15 11.16 -4.85
CA PHE A 20 4.00 12.05 -4.71
C PHE A 20 2.76 11.30 -4.20
N PHE A 21 2.50 10.10 -4.73
CA PHE A 21 1.44 9.24 -4.22
C PHE A 21 1.61 8.92 -2.73
N HIS A 22 2.81 8.49 -2.31
CA HIS A 22 3.08 8.19 -0.89
C HIS A 22 2.91 9.41 0.02
N TRP A 23 3.32 10.58 -0.45
CA TRP A 23 3.08 11.83 0.26
C TRP A 23 1.58 12.13 0.42
N LEU A 24 0.78 11.99 -0.65
CA LEU A 24 -0.66 12.17 -0.59
C LEU A 24 -1.34 11.12 0.29
N ALA A 25 -0.97 9.85 0.16
CA ALA A 25 -1.52 8.74 0.94
C ALA A 25 -1.28 8.96 2.44
N ARG A 26 -0.09 9.44 2.82
CA ARG A 26 0.23 9.80 4.21
C ARG A 26 -0.61 10.97 4.74
N LEU A 27 -0.99 11.91 3.88
CA LEU A 27 -1.86 13.03 4.25
C LEU A 27 -3.35 12.67 4.17
N ASP A 28 -3.70 11.42 3.88
CA ASP A 28 -5.07 10.98 3.60
C ASP A 28 -5.73 11.83 2.49
N ARG A 29 -4.92 12.17 1.48
CA ARG A 29 -5.27 13.06 0.36
C ARG A 29 -5.48 12.35 -0.97
N CYS A 30 -5.53 11.03 -0.99
CA CYS A 30 -5.98 10.29 -2.17
C CYS A 30 -7.51 10.17 -2.19
N TRP A 31 -8.08 9.79 -3.33
CA TRP A 31 -9.53 9.65 -3.51
C TRP A 31 -10.01 8.23 -3.19
N THR A 32 -10.11 7.91 -1.90
CA THR A 32 -10.71 6.69 -1.35
C THR A 32 -12.23 6.81 -1.17
N ALA A 33 -12.94 5.69 -1.05
CA ALA A 33 -14.39 5.71 -0.87
C ALA A 33 -14.79 6.46 0.42
N ASP A 34 -14.05 6.31 1.52
CA ASP A 34 -14.29 7.05 2.76
C ASP A 34 -14.22 8.58 2.55
N ARG A 35 -13.31 9.03 1.68
CA ARG A 35 -13.10 10.45 1.45
C ARG A 35 -14.14 11.04 0.50
N LEU A 36 -14.60 10.25 -0.46
CA LEU A 36 -15.77 10.59 -1.28
C LEU A 36 -17.01 10.70 -0.40
N ALA A 37 -17.21 9.75 0.52
CA ALA A 37 -18.33 9.74 1.47
C ALA A 37 -18.33 11.01 2.35
N ARG A 38 -17.18 11.40 2.91
CA ARG A 38 -17.02 12.64 3.69
C ARG A 38 -17.36 13.92 2.92
N ARG A 39 -17.37 13.88 1.58
CA ARG A 39 -17.72 15.01 0.71
C ARG A 39 -19.12 14.91 0.11
N GLY A 40 -19.91 13.90 0.49
CA GLY A 40 -21.23 13.64 -0.08
C GLY A 40 -21.20 13.23 -1.56
N LEU A 41 -20.06 12.73 -2.05
CA LEU A 41 -19.94 12.24 -3.41
C LEU A 41 -20.33 10.76 -3.49
N GLN A 42 -20.78 10.33 -4.68
CA GLN A 42 -21.10 8.94 -4.94
C GLN A 42 -19.86 8.06 -4.69
N HIS A 43 -20.05 6.97 -3.95
CA HIS A 43 -18.98 6.06 -3.56
C HIS A 43 -19.52 4.64 -3.39
N HIS A 44 -18.63 3.66 -3.51
CA HIS A 44 -18.97 2.27 -3.20
C HIS A 44 -18.94 2.08 -1.67
N PRO A 45 -19.90 1.36 -1.07
CA PRO A 45 -19.99 1.21 0.38
C PRO A 45 -18.87 0.35 0.98
N ARG A 46 -18.27 -0.53 0.16
CA ARG A 46 -17.19 -1.46 0.54
C ARG A 46 -15.99 -1.31 -0.39
N CYS A 47 -14.83 -1.77 0.04
CA CYS A 47 -13.62 -1.82 -0.79
C CYS A 47 -13.85 -2.71 -2.00
N LEU A 48 -13.59 -2.20 -3.20
CA LEU A 48 -13.80 -2.95 -4.45
C LEU A 48 -12.89 -4.17 -4.60
N LEU A 49 -11.76 -4.20 -3.90
CA LEU A 49 -10.81 -5.31 -4.00
C LEU A 49 -11.22 -6.52 -3.15
N CYS A 50 -11.81 -6.31 -1.97
CA CYS A 50 -12.16 -7.41 -1.06
C CYS A 50 -13.68 -7.57 -0.82
N ASP A 51 -14.48 -6.55 -1.12
CA ASP A 51 -15.92 -6.43 -0.83
C ASP A 51 -16.33 -6.78 0.62
N GLN A 52 -15.43 -6.56 1.58
CA GLN A 52 -15.65 -6.92 3.00
C GLN A 52 -15.84 -5.70 3.91
N GLU A 53 -14.95 -4.72 3.84
CA GLU A 53 -14.93 -3.56 4.74
C GLU A 53 -15.00 -2.23 3.97
N PRO A 54 -15.37 -1.11 4.62
CA PRO A 54 -15.28 0.22 4.01
C PRO A 54 -13.86 0.56 3.54
N GLU A 55 -13.75 1.17 2.36
CA GLU A 55 -12.45 1.50 1.82
C GLU A 55 -11.88 2.77 2.45
N THR A 56 -10.84 2.60 3.27
CA THR A 56 -9.95 3.66 3.74
C THR A 56 -8.57 3.51 3.11
N MET A 57 -7.73 4.54 3.18
CA MET A 57 -6.33 4.42 2.72
C MET A 57 -5.57 3.33 3.50
N HIS A 58 -5.81 3.22 4.80
CA HIS A 58 -5.21 2.18 5.64
C HIS A 58 -5.69 0.78 5.23
N HIS A 59 -7.01 0.60 5.10
CA HIS A 59 -7.58 -0.67 4.65
C HIS A 59 -7.02 -1.03 3.28
N LEU A 60 -7.15 -0.15 2.29
CA LEU A 60 -6.74 -0.41 0.92
C LEU A 60 -5.27 -0.83 0.80
N LEU A 61 -4.35 -0.23 1.57
CA LEU A 61 -2.91 -0.52 1.42
C LEU A 61 -2.39 -1.64 2.33
N LEU A 62 -3.01 -1.85 3.50
CA LEU A 62 -2.43 -2.66 4.57
C LEU A 62 -3.37 -3.71 5.15
N ALA A 63 -4.65 -3.38 5.39
CA ALA A 63 -5.58 -4.31 6.06
C ALA A 63 -6.39 -5.17 5.08
N CYS A 64 -6.61 -4.69 3.86
CA CYS A 64 -7.38 -5.35 2.82
C CYS A 64 -6.82 -6.76 2.56
N PRO A 65 -7.66 -7.82 2.62
CA PRO A 65 -7.21 -9.19 2.35
C PRO A 65 -6.46 -9.34 1.02
N PHE A 66 -6.95 -8.69 -0.04
CA PHE A 66 -6.27 -8.63 -1.34
C PHE A 66 -4.86 -8.04 -1.19
N SER A 67 -4.74 -6.88 -0.56
CA SER A 67 -3.45 -6.20 -0.41
C SER A 67 -2.50 -7.01 0.45
N ARG A 68 -2.98 -7.62 1.54
CA ARG A 68 -2.18 -8.52 2.39
C ARG A 68 -1.63 -9.71 1.60
N GLN A 69 -2.43 -10.28 0.70
CA GLN A 69 -1.97 -11.33 -0.20
C GLN A 69 -0.88 -10.82 -1.15
N VAL A 70 -1.07 -9.66 -1.79
CA VAL A 70 -0.05 -9.05 -2.67
C VAL A 70 1.27 -8.83 -1.92
N TRP A 71 1.21 -8.31 -0.69
CA TRP A 71 2.38 -8.14 0.16
C TRP A 71 3.05 -9.48 0.47
N HIS A 72 2.28 -10.48 0.89
CA HIS A 72 2.80 -11.82 1.19
C HIS A 72 3.50 -12.46 -0.01
N GLU A 73 2.85 -12.46 -1.19
CA GLU A 73 3.42 -13.00 -2.43
C GLU A 73 4.68 -12.25 -2.86
N THR A 74 4.69 -10.92 -2.76
CA THR A 74 5.85 -10.11 -3.13
C THR A 74 7.03 -10.37 -2.19
N LEU A 75 6.78 -10.48 -0.89
CA LEU A 75 7.80 -10.81 0.11
C LEU A 75 8.40 -12.20 -0.10
N ALA A 76 7.53 -13.18 -0.37
CA ALA A 76 7.94 -14.55 -0.68
C ALA A 76 8.80 -14.60 -1.96
N TRP A 77 8.36 -13.92 -3.03
CA TRP A 77 9.07 -13.85 -4.30
C TRP A 77 10.46 -13.22 -4.16
N LEU A 78 10.59 -12.14 -3.36
CA LEU A 78 11.86 -11.48 -3.08
C LEU A 78 12.72 -12.19 -2.02
N ARG A 79 12.22 -13.27 -1.40
CA ARG A 79 12.87 -14.01 -0.31
C ARG A 79 13.29 -13.11 0.86
N ILE A 80 12.48 -12.09 1.16
CA ILE A 80 12.76 -11.16 2.26
C ILE A 80 12.27 -11.82 3.57
N PRO A 81 13.14 -12.04 4.56
CA PRO A 81 12.75 -12.65 5.83
C PRO A 81 12.09 -11.61 6.74
N CYS A 82 10.88 -11.17 6.41
CA CYS A 82 10.10 -10.27 7.25
C CYS A 82 8.67 -10.76 7.47
N ARG A 83 8.09 -10.32 8.58
CA ARG A 83 6.71 -10.63 8.94
C ARG A 83 5.75 -10.00 7.91
N PRO A 84 4.74 -10.74 7.42
CA PRO A 84 3.68 -10.18 6.59
C PRO A 84 2.83 -9.19 7.39
N LEU A 85 2.14 -8.29 6.70
CA LEU A 85 1.22 -7.33 7.33
C LEU A 85 0.04 -8.07 7.98
N ASP A 86 -0.19 -7.77 9.25
CA ASP A 86 -1.20 -8.39 10.12
C ASP A 86 -2.41 -7.47 10.38
N GLY A 87 -2.62 -6.45 9.55
CA GLY A 87 -3.86 -5.66 9.50
C GLY A 87 -3.91 -4.44 10.41
N GLU A 88 -3.03 -4.34 11.42
CA GLU A 88 -3.09 -3.27 12.44
C GLU A 88 -1.85 -2.36 12.48
N GLU A 89 -0.75 -2.71 11.80
CA GLU A 89 0.45 -1.87 11.76
C GLU A 89 0.38 -0.76 10.70
N SER A 90 0.85 0.44 11.03
CA SER A 90 1.11 1.47 10.01
C SER A 90 2.26 1.04 9.08
N LEU A 91 2.22 1.45 7.81
CA LEU A 91 3.29 1.15 6.82
C LEU A 91 4.69 1.54 7.34
N ASN A 92 4.76 2.61 8.12
CA ASN A 92 5.98 3.13 8.73
C ASN A 92 6.51 2.24 9.87
N ALA A 93 5.61 1.73 10.70
CA ALA A 93 5.94 0.80 11.78
C ALA A 93 6.45 -0.51 11.19
N TRP A 94 5.71 -1.06 10.23
CA TRP A 94 6.08 -2.26 9.49
C TRP A 94 7.44 -2.10 8.80
N TRP A 95 7.66 -1.01 8.05
CA TRP A 95 8.93 -0.72 7.38
C TRP A 95 10.11 -0.69 8.35
N SER A 96 9.92 -0.06 9.51
CA SER A 96 10.97 0.05 10.52
C SER A 96 11.37 -1.33 11.06
N THR A 97 10.40 -2.22 11.27
CA THR A 97 10.62 -3.59 11.72
C THR A 97 11.24 -4.45 10.61
N ALA A 98 10.70 -4.39 9.40
CA ALA A 98 11.19 -5.15 8.26
C ALA A 98 12.64 -4.78 7.90
N ARG A 99 13.00 -3.49 7.94
CA ARG A 99 14.37 -3.03 7.66
C ARG A 99 15.38 -3.50 8.73
N ARG A 100 14.97 -3.65 9.99
CA ARG A 100 15.83 -4.19 11.05
C ARG A 100 16.04 -5.70 10.90
N ALA A 101 15.03 -6.43 10.44
CA ALA A 101 15.10 -7.87 10.22
C ALA A 101 15.86 -8.25 8.93
N ALA A 102 15.78 -7.40 7.90
CA ALA A 102 16.39 -7.68 6.60
C ALA A 102 17.91 -7.42 6.59
N PRO A 103 18.72 -8.30 5.94
CA PRO A 103 20.13 -8.04 5.67
C PRO A 103 20.36 -6.74 4.89
N THR A 104 21.45 -6.02 5.18
CA THR A 104 21.81 -4.75 4.54
C THR A 104 21.78 -4.77 3.00
N PRO A 105 22.25 -5.83 2.31
CA PRO A 105 22.17 -5.90 0.84
C PRO A 105 20.75 -5.81 0.30
N MET A 106 19.75 -6.21 1.09
CA MET A 106 18.33 -6.25 0.69
C MET A 106 17.59 -4.94 0.99
N HIS A 107 18.19 -3.99 1.70
CA HIS A 107 17.51 -2.75 2.12
C HIS A 107 16.99 -1.94 0.93
N LYS A 108 17.73 -1.92 -0.18
CA LYS A 108 17.29 -1.24 -1.41
C LYS A 108 16.07 -1.93 -2.03
N GLY A 109 16.09 -3.26 -2.12
CA GLY A 109 14.96 -4.06 -2.63
C GLY A 109 13.71 -3.90 -1.77
N LEU A 110 13.88 -3.99 -0.45
CA LEU A 110 12.82 -3.74 0.52
C LEU A 110 12.24 -2.33 0.37
N ALA A 111 13.08 -1.29 0.25
CA ALA A 111 12.62 0.09 0.08
C ALA A 111 11.79 0.25 -1.21
N SER A 112 12.29 -0.27 -2.33
CA SER A 112 11.60 -0.22 -3.62
C SER A 112 10.24 -0.91 -3.55
N MET A 113 10.19 -2.12 -2.99
CA MET A 113 8.97 -2.90 -2.85
C MET A 113 7.95 -2.23 -1.92
N THR A 114 8.41 -1.67 -0.78
CA THR A 114 7.58 -0.93 0.17
C THR A 114 6.87 0.25 -0.48
N LEU A 115 7.47 0.84 -1.52
CA LEU A 115 6.88 1.95 -2.26
C LEU A 115 6.02 1.47 -3.44
N LEU A 116 6.46 0.42 -4.13
CA LEU A 116 5.81 -0.06 -5.34
C LEU A 116 4.54 -0.86 -5.05
N VAL A 117 4.51 -1.69 -4.01
CA VAL A 117 3.32 -2.50 -3.69
C VAL A 117 2.10 -1.59 -3.43
N PRO A 118 2.16 -0.60 -2.52
CA PRO A 118 1.05 0.34 -2.33
C PRO A 118 0.64 1.08 -3.60
N TRP A 119 1.61 1.49 -4.42
CA TRP A 119 1.36 2.19 -5.66
C TRP A 119 0.65 1.31 -6.69
N MET A 120 1.07 0.05 -6.84
CA MET A 120 0.46 -0.90 -7.76
C MET A 120 -0.94 -1.28 -7.32
N THR A 121 -1.15 -1.52 -6.02
CA THR A 121 -2.48 -1.74 -5.44
C THR A 121 -3.41 -0.55 -5.71
N TRP A 122 -2.94 0.68 -5.49
CA TRP A 122 -3.70 1.89 -5.79
C TRP A 122 -4.08 2.00 -7.27
N LYS A 123 -3.15 1.71 -8.18
CA LYS A 123 -3.43 1.72 -9.63
C LYS A 123 -4.45 0.66 -10.02
N HIS A 124 -4.31 -0.57 -9.51
CA HIS A 124 -5.25 -1.65 -9.82
C HIS A 124 -6.66 -1.32 -9.31
N ARG A 125 -6.76 -0.82 -8.08
CA ARG A 125 -8.02 -0.30 -7.54
C ARG A 125 -8.63 0.77 -8.43
N ASN A 126 -7.84 1.74 -8.89
CA ASN A 126 -8.35 2.79 -9.78
C ASN A 126 -8.83 2.23 -11.12
N ALA A 127 -8.14 1.24 -11.69
CA ALA A 127 -8.61 0.56 -12.89
C ALA A 127 -9.96 -0.16 -12.65
N CYS A 128 -10.16 -0.76 -11.47
CA CYS A 128 -11.45 -1.34 -11.10
C CYS A 128 -12.56 -0.28 -10.99
N VAL A 129 -12.23 0.93 -10.51
CA VAL A 129 -13.19 2.05 -10.36
C VAL A 129 -13.55 2.68 -11.71
N PHE A 130 -12.55 2.96 -12.56
CA PHE A 130 -12.73 3.80 -13.74
C PHE A 130 -12.85 3.00 -15.05
N ASP A 131 -12.25 1.80 -15.09
CA ASP A 131 -12.14 0.99 -16.31
C ASP A 131 -12.92 -0.34 -16.20
N ASN A 132 -13.67 -0.56 -15.11
CA ASN A 132 -14.40 -1.80 -14.80
C ASN A 132 -13.52 -3.07 -14.88
N ASP A 133 -12.22 -2.94 -14.56
CA ASP A 133 -11.33 -4.10 -14.49
C ASP A 133 -11.74 -5.05 -13.35
N ASN A 134 -11.40 -6.33 -13.48
CA ASN A 134 -11.79 -7.33 -12.49
C ASN A 134 -10.91 -7.20 -11.23
N PRO A 135 -11.49 -7.04 -10.03
CA PRO A 135 -10.73 -6.96 -8.77
C PRO A 135 -10.02 -8.26 -8.38
N ARG A 136 -10.31 -9.38 -9.07
CA ARG A 136 -9.60 -10.65 -8.85
C ARG A 136 -8.35 -10.71 -9.73
N PRO A 137 -7.19 -11.14 -9.20
CA PRO A 137 -6.00 -11.39 -10.02
C PRO A 137 -6.36 -12.35 -11.15
N ARG A 138 -5.97 -12.04 -12.39
CA ARG A 138 -6.06 -13.00 -13.48
C ARG A 138 -5.18 -14.20 -13.11
N ALA A 139 -5.78 -15.39 -13.08
CA ALA A 139 -5.09 -16.65 -12.82
C ALA A 139 -4.03 -16.95 -13.88
#